data_AF-K9ZPC3-F1
#
_entry.id   AF-K9ZPC3-F1
#
_cell.length_a   1.000
_cell.length_b   1.000
_cell.length_c   1.000
_cell.angle_alpha   90.00
_cell.angle_beta   90.00
_cell.angle_gamma   90.00
#
_symmetry.space_group_name_H-M   'P 1'
#
loop_
_entity.id
_entity.type
_entity.pdbx_description
1 polymer ?
#
loop_
_entity_poly.entity_id
_entity_poly.type
_entity_poly.pdbx_seq_one_letter_code
_entity_poly.pdbx_strand_id
1 'polypeptide(L)' 'MNQRIILDTGVLVAYFRKSDRFHKWAVTQWRQVDLPVLTCDAVISETCFLFRDLPLYRVIN' A
#
# COMPACT_ATOMS: atom_id res chain seq x y z
N MET A 1 17.71 -17.25 -9.42
CA MET A 1 17.17 -17.51 -8.07
C MET A 1 15.84 -16.79 -7.99
N ASN A 2 14.73 -17.46 -7.66
CA ASN A 2 13.44 -16.77 -7.52
C ASN A 2 13.49 -15.87 -6.27
N GLN A 3 13.33 -14.57 -6.49
CA GLN A 3 13.25 -13.59 -5.41
C GLN A 3 11.93 -13.79 -4.66
N ARG A 4 11.99 -13.93 -3.32
CA ARG A 4 10.80 -13.95 -2.47
C ARG A 4 10.61 -12.56 -1.89
N ILE A 5 9.62 -11.85 -2.41
CA ILE A 5 9.28 -10.49 -2.00
C ILE A 5 8.05 -10.54 -1.11
N ILE A 6 8.14 -9.90 0.05
CA ILE A 6 7.02 -9.69 0.98
C ILE A 6 6.60 -8.24 0.87
N LEU A 7 5.31 -8.00 0.69
CA LEU A 7 4.73 -6.67 0.63
C LEU A 7 4.29 -6.22 2.02
N ASP A 8 4.62 -4.99 2.32
CA ASP A 8 4.16 -4.27 3.50
C ASP A 8 3.01 -3.31 3.12
N THR A 9 2.22 -2.91 4.12
CA THR A 9 1.13 -1.94 3.98
C THR A 9 1.61 -0.66 3.33
N GLY A 10 2.76 -0.12 3.74
CA GLY A 10 3.26 1.16 3.25
C GLY A 10 3.51 1.16 1.74
N VAL A 11 4.04 0.05 1.20
CA VAL A 11 4.29 -0.09 -0.25
C VAL A 11 2.97 -0.16 -1.02
N LEU A 12 1.98 -0.88 -0.51
CA LEU A 12 0.66 -0.96 -1.15
C LEU A 12 -0.05 0.40 -1.15
N VAL A 13 -0.02 1.12 -0.03
CA VAL A 13 -0.58 2.47 0.07
C VAL A 13 0.10 3.42 -0.90
N ALA A 14 1.44 3.48 -0.89
CA ALA A 14 2.20 4.32 -1.80
C ALA A 14 1.92 3.96 -3.27
N TYR A 15 1.86 2.67 -3.60
CA TYR A 15 1.61 2.22 -4.97
C TYR A 15 0.22 2.62 -5.48
N PHE A 16 -0.83 2.44 -4.68
CA PHE A 16 -2.21 2.70 -5.12
C PHE A 16 -2.69 4.16 -4.92
N ARG A 17 -2.14 4.91 -3.96
CA ARG A 17 -2.53 6.31 -3.68
C ARG A 17 -1.63 7.28 -4.44
N LYS A 18 -2.13 7.82 -5.57
CA LYS A 18 -1.37 8.75 -6.43
C LYS A 18 -0.87 10.02 -5.73
N SER A 19 -1.57 10.45 -4.67
CA SER A 19 -1.20 11.60 -3.85
C SER A 19 -0.16 11.29 -2.78
N ASP A 20 0.20 10.02 -2.58
CA ASP A 20 1.25 9.62 -1.65
C ASP A 20 2.63 10.11 -2.14
N ARG A 21 3.43 10.66 -1.24
CA ARG A 21 4.76 11.21 -1.55
C ARG A 21 5.71 10.16 -2.13
N PHE A 22 5.50 8.88 -1.84
CA PHE A 22 6.32 7.76 -2.33
C PHE A 22 5.73 7.06 -3.55
N HIS A 23 4.62 7.54 -4.11
CA HIS A 23 3.94 6.88 -5.23
C HIS A 23 4.87 6.58 -6.40
N LYS A 24 5.68 7.56 -6.83
CA LYS A 24 6.64 7.37 -7.92
C LYS A 24 7.68 6.29 -7.59
N TRP A 25 8.21 6.30 -6.37
CA TRP A 25 9.18 5.30 -5.94
C TRP A 25 8.56 3.89 -5.95
N ALA A 26 7.34 3.73 -5.40
CA ALA A 26 6.65 2.45 -5.35
C ALA A 26 6.37 1.89 -6.76
N VAL A 27 5.93 2.75 -7.69
CA VAL A 27 5.74 2.36 -9.10
C VAL A 27 7.04 1.92 -9.75
N THR A 28 8.16 2.59 -9.47
CA THR A 28 9.49 2.18 -9.98
C THR A 28 9.91 0.83 -9.41
N GLN A 29 9.72 0.58 -8.12
CA GLN A 29 10.03 -0.71 -7.51
C GLN A 29 9.18 -1.84 -8.11
N TRP A 30 7.88 -1.60 -8.33
CA TRP A 30 6.96 -2.60 -8.87
C TRP A 30 7.37 -3.11 -10.27
N ARG A 31 8.02 -2.26 -11.08
CA ARG A 31 8.55 -2.66 -12.41
C ARG A 31 9.74 -3.62 -12.34
N GLN A 32 10.35 -3.76 -11.17
CA GLN A 32 11.53 -4.59 -10.93
C GLN A 32 11.19 -5.87 -10.16
N VAL A 33 9.92 -6.07 -9.82
CA VAL A 33 9.42 -7.18 -9.00
C VAL A 33 8.96 -8.32 -9.90
N ASP A 34 9.62 -9.47 -9.75
CA ASP A 34 9.14 -10.73 -10.33
C ASP A 34 7.99 -11.30 -9.49
N LEU A 35 6.96 -11.82 -10.16
CA LEU A 35 5.81 -12.45 -9.52
C LEU A 35 6.07 -13.96 -9.26
N PRO A 36 5.44 -14.57 -8.24
CA PRO A 36 4.48 -13.97 -7.32
C PRO A 36 5.13 -13.26 -6.11
N VAL A 37 4.42 -12.26 -5.60
CA VAL A 37 4.71 -11.57 -4.34
C VAL A 37 3.88 -12.16 -3.19
N LEU A 38 4.40 -12.07 -1.97
CA LEU A 38 3.74 -12.55 -0.75
C LEU A 38 3.19 -11.38 0.07
N THR A 39 2.04 -11.56 0.69
CA THR A 39 1.44 -10.61 1.65
C THR A 39 0.56 -11.39 2.64
N CYS A 40 -0.06 -10.70 3.60
CA CYS A 40 -0.96 -11.31 4.59
C CYS A 40 -2.23 -10.48 4.81
N ASP A 41 -3.23 -11.09 5.45
CA ASP A 41 -4.53 -10.46 5.70
C ASP A 41 -4.42 -9.16 6.51
N ALA A 42 -3.45 -9.07 7.42
CA ALA A 42 -3.19 -7.86 8.20
C ALA A 42 -2.76 -6.68 7.29
N VAL A 43 -1.84 -6.92 6.35
CA VAL A 43 -1.36 -5.91 5.39
C VAL A 43 -2.49 -5.44 4.48
N ILE A 44 -3.34 -6.35 3.99
CA ILE A 44 -4.51 -6.00 3.18
C ILE A 44 -5.51 -5.18 4.00
N SER A 45 -5.80 -5.62 5.24
CA SER A 45 -6.75 -4.95 6.13
C SER A 45 -6.33 -3.52 6.47
N GLU A 46 -5.06 -3.32 6.79
CA GLU A 46 -4.52 -2.00 7.12
C GLU A 46 -4.46 -1.09 5.88
N THR A 47 -4.09 -1.63 4.71
CA THR A 47 -4.16 -0.91 3.44
C THR A 47 -5.57 -0.39 3.22
N CYS A 48 -6.58 -1.26 3.30
CA CYS A 48 -8.00 -0.87 3.17
C CYS A 48 -8.43 0.16 4.21
N PHE A 49 -7.94 0.09 5.44
CA PHE A 49 -8.22 1.09 6.48
C PHE A 49 -7.63 2.46 6.14
N LEU A 50 -6.37 2.51 5.68
CA LEU A 50 -5.67 3.75 5.31
C LEU A 50 -6.20 4.38 4.01
N PHE A 51 -6.88 3.61 3.16
CA PHE A 51 -7.58 4.13 1.98
C PHE A 51 -8.92 4.77 2.31
N ARG A 52 -9.44 4.59 3.52
CA ARG A 52 -10.63 5.34 3.96
C ARG A 52 -10.18 6.78 4.17
N ASP A 53 -10.66 7.67 3.31
CA ASP A 53 -10.68 9.09 3.62
C ASP A 53 -11.71 9.26 4.74
N LEU A 54 -11.27 9.06 5.99
CA LEU A 54 -12.11 9.25 7.15
C LEU A 54 -12.46 10.75 7.19
N PRO A 55 -13.74 11.14 7.07
CA PRO A 55 -14.12 12.51 7.34
C PRO A 55 -13.87 12.76 8.83
N LEU A 56 -12.73 13.37 9.14
CA LEU A 56 -12.42 13.88 10.47
C LEU A 56 -13.29 15.13 10.73
N TYR A 57 -14.60 14.95 10.88
CA TYR A 57 -15.51 15.70 11.77
C TYR A 57 -16.99 15.37 11.44
N ARG A 58 -17.65 14.57 12.26
CA ARG A 58 -19.10 14.69 12.53
C ARG A 58 -19.47 14.06 13.87
N VAL A 59 -18.60 14.27 14.84
CA VAL A 59 -18.94 14.16 16.26
C VAL A 59 -18.69 15.57 16.81
N ILE A 60 -19.73 16.11 17.46
CA ILE A 60 -19.87 17.45 18.08
C ILE A 60 -20.03 18.67 17.14
N ASN A 61 -21.27 18.88 16.68
CA ASN A 61 -22.02 20.13 16.82
C ASN A 61 -23.51 19.78 16.94
#